data_AF-A0A941JSK9-F1
#
_entry.id   AF-A0A941JSK9-F1
#
_cell.length_a   1.000
_cell.length_b   1.000
_cell.length_c   1.000
_cell.angle_alpha   90.00
_cell.angle_beta   90.00
_cell.angle_gamma   90.00
#
_symmetry.space_group_name_H-M   'P 1'
#
loop_
_entity.id
_entity.type
_entity.pdbx_description
1 polymer ?
#
loop_
_entity_poly.entity_id
_entity_poly.type
_entity_poly.pdbx_seq_one_letter_code
_entity_poly.pdbx_strand_id
1 'polypeptide(L)' 'MRTLRITKQEGEFIIEHVNSFGHGTKRFFITENGLKEGLNAYAPIIGQYELEVSDNLWTLVLNYVSSSNFQ' A
#
# COMPACT_ATOMS: atom_id res chain seq x y z
N MET A 1 12.60 10.96 -0.60
CA MET A 1 11.27 10.54 -1.10
C MET A 1 10.53 9.87 0.03
N ARG A 2 9.20 9.83 -0.02
CA ARG A 2 8.40 9.03 0.91
C ARG A 2 8.10 7.70 0.22
N THR A 3 8.16 6.62 0.97
CA THR A 3 7.91 5.27 0.44
C THR A 3 6.63 4.73 1.06
N LEU A 4 5.79 4.13 0.23
CA LEU A 4 4.65 3.35 0.68
C LEU A 4 4.92 1.88 0.37
N ARG A 5 5.28 1.12 1.40
CA ARG A 5 5.65 -0.28 1.28
C ARG A 5 4.45 -1.17 1.56
N ILE A 6 4.12 -2.05 0.62
CA ILE A 6 3.00 -2.99 0.72
C ILE A 6 3.53 -4.42 0.74
N THR A 7 3.31 -5.13 1.84
CA THR A 7 3.80 -6.51 2.03
C THR A 7 2.71 -7.42 2.57
N LYS A 8 2.97 -8.74 2.56
CA LYS A 8 2.15 -9.74 3.26
C LYS A 8 3.03 -10.56 4.19
N GLN A 9 2.69 -10.59 5.48
CA GLN A 9 3.40 -11.38 6.50
C GLN A 9 2.39 -12.11 7.37
N GLU A 10 2.63 -13.39 7.65
CA GLU A 10 1.78 -14.21 8.54
C GLU A 10 0.27 -14.21 8.20
N GLY A 11 -0.06 -14.03 6.91
CA GLY A 11 -1.44 -13.96 6.42
C GLY A 11 -2.04 -12.55 6.41
N GLU A 12 -1.39 -11.58 7.03
CA GLU A 12 -1.82 -10.18 7.07
C GLU A 12 -1.16 -9.35 5.97
N PHE A 13 -1.93 -8.46 5.36
CA PHE A 13 -1.43 -7.41 4.48
C PHE A 13 -1.00 -6.22 5.32
N ILE A 14 0.13 -5.62 4.95
CA ILE A 14 0.73 -4.52 5.69
C ILE A 14 0.99 -3.38 4.73
N ILE A 15 0.47 -2.19 5.05
CA ILE A 15 0.88 -0.94 4.42
C ILE A 15 1.78 -0.20 5.42
N GLU A 16 3.02 0.04 5.04
CA GLU A 16 4.00 0.80 5.80
C GLU A 16 4.28 2.14 5.10
N HIS A 17 3.95 3.23 5.78
CA HIS A 17 4.30 4.58 5.37
C HIS A 17 5.68 4.95 5.93
N VAL A 18 6.70 4.99 5.08
CA VAL A 18 8.07 5.38 5.46
C VAL A 18 8.32 6.83 5.05
N ASN A 19 8.63 7.67 6.03
CA ASN A 19 8.95 9.08 5.78
C ASN A 19 10.40 9.28 5.33
N SER A 20 10.75 10.52 4.98
CA SER A 20 12.10 10.88 4.52
C SER A 20 13.22 10.66 5.54
N PHE A 21 12.89 10.43 6.81
CA PHE A 21 13.83 10.14 7.90
C PHE A 21 13.96 8.63 8.18
N GLY A 22 13.28 7.78 7.40
CA GLY A 22 13.31 6.32 7.57
C GLY A 22 12.36 5.79 8.66
N HIS A 23 11.51 6.63 9.25
CA HIS A 23 10.52 6.17 10.23
C HIS A 23 9.26 5.67 9.52
N GLY A 24 8.87 4.43 9.83
CA GLY A 24 7.71 3.74 9.27
C GLY A 24 6.51 3.75 10.22
N THR A 25 5.31 4.02 9.72
CA THR A 25 4.05 3.72 10.40
C THR A 25 3.33 2.61 9.65
N LYS A 26 2.98 1.53 10.34
CA LYS A 26 2.35 0.34 9.75
C LYS A 26 0.85 0.31 10.02
N ARG A 27 0.09 -0.17 9.04
CA ARG A 27 -1.30 -0.57 9.17
C ARG A 27 -1.45 -2.00 8.69
N PHE A 28 -2.23 -2.78 9.42
CA PHE A 28 -2.42 -4.21 9.21
C PHE A 28 -3.84 -4.48 8.75
N PHE A 29 -4.00 -5.40 7.80
CA PHE A 29 -5.28 -5.78 7.21
C PHE A 29 -5.32 -7.29 7.05
N ILE A 30 -6.42 -7.90 7.45
CA ILE A 30 -6.59 -9.36 7.39
C ILE A 30 -7.10 -9.81 6.00
N THR A 31 -7.74 -8.90 5.26
CA THR A 31 -8.41 -9.19 3.99
C THR A 31 -7.89 -8.32 2.85
N GLU A 32 -8.03 -8.80 1.61
CA GLU A 32 -7.71 -8.01 0.41
C GLU A 32 -8.58 -6.75 0.29
N ASN A 33 -9.84 -6.80 0.72
CA ASN A 33 -10.71 -5.63 0.72
C ASN A 33 -10.22 -4.59 1.74
N GLY A 34 -9.78 -5.02 2.92
CA GLY A 34 -9.15 -4.12 3.89
C GLY A 34 -7.89 -3.47 3.33
N LEU A 35 -7.05 -4.22 2.61
CA LEU A 35 -5.88 -3.66 1.92
C LEU A 35 -6.31 -2.56 0.92
N LYS A 36 -7.33 -2.82 0.10
CA LYS A 36 -7.84 -1.87 -0.90
C LYS A 36 -8.39 -0.59 -0.25
N GLU A 37 -9.18 -0.72 0.80
CA GLU A 37 -9.65 0.42 1.60
C GLU A 37 -8.47 1.21 2.21
N GLY A 38 -7.45 0.49 2.70
CA GLY A 38 -6.21 1.07 3.18
C GLY A 38 -5.45 1.85 2.11
N LEU A 39 -5.42 1.35 0.86
CA LEU A 39 -4.83 2.03 -0.28
C LEU A 39 -5.63 3.28 -0.68
N ASN A 40 -6.96 3.26 -0.63
CA ASN A 40 -7.81 4.43 -0.95
C ASN A 40 -7.52 5.63 -0.06
N ALA A 41 -7.11 5.41 1.19
CA ALA A 41 -6.67 6.51 2.06
C ALA A 41 -5.49 7.32 1.47
N TYR A 42 -4.75 6.74 0.51
CA TYR A 42 -3.65 7.37 -0.20
C TYR A 42 -4.02 7.84 -1.60
N ALA A 43 -5.20 7.53 -2.14
CA ALA A 43 -5.61 7.91 -3.50
C ALA A 43 -5.31 9.37 -3.89
N PRO A 44 -5.62 10.40 -3.06
CA PRO A 44 -5.34 11.79 -3.43
C PRO A 44 -3.84 12.14 -3.46
N ILE A 45 -2.98 11.33 -2.85
CA ILE A 45 -1.56 11.64 -2.62
C ILE A 45 -0.61 10.53 -3.06
N ILE A 46 -1.08 9.45 -3.69
CA ILE A 46 -0.25 8.27 -3.97
C ILE A 46 0.91 8.58 -4.92
N GLY A 47 0.73 9.54 -5.83
CA GLY A 47 1.78 10.02 -6.74
C GLY A 47 2.95 10.72 -6.04
N GLN A 48 2.84 11.02 -4.74
CA GLN A 48 3.92 11.54 -3.91
C GLN A 48 4.78 10.43 -3.28
N TYR A 49 4.37 9.16 -3.45
CA TYR A 49 5.02 7.99 -2.86
C TYR A 49 5.69 7.15 -3.92
N GLU A 50 6.86 6.62 -3.56
CA GLU A 50 7.43 5.46 -4.23
C GLU A 50 6.75 4.20 -3.70
N LEU A 51 6.20 3.38 -4.60
CA LEU A 51 5.53 2.13 -4.24
C LEU A 51 6.54 0.98 -4.21
N GLU A 52 6.76 0.43 -3.03
CA GLU A 52 7.50 -0.82 -2.84
C GLU A 52 6.51 -1.93 -2.52
N VAL A 53 6.24 -2.83 -3.48
CA VAL A 53 5.25 -3.89 -3.30
C VAL A 53 5.93 -5.26 -3.36
N SER A 54 5.63 -6.15 -2.40
CA SER A 54 6.10 -7.54 -2.47
C SER A 54 5.61 -8.23 -3.76
N ASP A 55 6.44 -9.09 -4.34
CA ASP A 55 6.19 -9.72 -5.65
C ASP A 55 4.82 -10.41 -5.75
N ASN A 56 4.41 -11.09 -4.68
CA ASN A 56 3.13 -11.80 -4.61
C ASN A 56 1.89 -10.87 -4.53
N LEU A 57 2.09 -9.58 -4.27
CA LEU A 57 1.05 -8.56 -4.21
C LEU A 57 1.11 -7.58 -5.40
N TRP A 58 2.19 -7.60 -6.18
CA TRP A 58 2.43 -6.61 -7.24
C TRP A 58 1.24 -6.47 -8.18
N THR A 59 0.77 -7.60 -8.74
CA THR A 59 -0.38 -7.61 -9.67
C THR A 59 -1.66 -7.10 -9.00
N LEU A 60 -1.93 -7.49 -7.75
CA LEU A 60 -3.11 -7.06 -7.01
C LEU A 60 -3.11 -5.55 -6.79
N VAL A 61 -2.00 -5.01 -6.28
CA VAL A 61 -1.86 -3.58 -5.95
C VAL A 61 -1.85 -2.75 -7.22
N LEU A 62 -1.07 -3.13 -8.24
CA LEU A 62 -0.96 -2.38 -9.48
C LEU A 62 -2.31 -2.32 -10.21
N ASN A 63 -3.02 -3.44 -10.32
CA ASN A 63 -4.35 -3.48 -10.93
C ASN A 63 -5.33 -2.59 -10.18
N TYR A 64 -5.27 -2.56 -8.85
CA TYR A 64 -6.16 -1.74 -8.06
C TYR A 64 -5.85 -0.25 -8.21
N VAL A 65 -4.60 0.16 -7.97
CA VAL A 65 -4.16 1.57 -8.06
C VAL A 65 -4.35 2.15 -9.46
N SER A 66 -4.26 1.31 -10.51
CA SER A 66 -4.49 1.73 -11.90
C SER A 66 -5.97 1.66 -12.32
N SER A 67 -6.87 1.18 -11.46
CA SER A 67 -8.29 1.03 -11.79
C SER A 67 -9.08 2.30 -11.57
N SER A 68 -10.25 2.40 -12.21
CA SER A 68 -11.21 3.47 -11.96
C SER A 68 -11.80 3.47 -10.55
N ASN A 69 -11.64 2.37 -9.79
CA ASN A 69 -12.14 2.23 -8.42
C ASN A 69 -11.20 2.83 -7.36
N PHE A 70 -10.02 3.30 -7.77
CA PHE A 70 -9.06 3.94 -6.90
C PHE A 70 -9.26 5.45 -6.95
N GLN A 71 -9.92 5.99 -5.93
CA GLN A 71 -10.37 7.39 -5.84
C GLN A 71 -10.28 7.92 -4.41
#